data_AF-A0A4R4A753-F1
#
_entry.id   AF-A0A4R4A753-F1
#
_cell.length_a   1.000
_cell.length_b   1.000
_cell.length_c   1.000
_cell.angle_alpha   90.00
_cell.angle_beta   90.00
_cell.angle_gamma   90.00
#
_symmetry.space_group_name_H-M   'P 1'
#
loop_
_entity.id
_entity.type
_entity.pdbx_description
1 polymer ?
#
loop_
_entity_poly.entity_id
_entity_poly.type
_entity_poly.pdbx_seq_one_letter_code
_entity_poly.pdbx_strand_id
1 'polypeptide(L)'
;MHDRSRTGASGAIVLMLVLALGASAAWGQAPSAALWGYGVKPCGEFLAVAPGAAAPTALADPEYLHYREWFAGLISGLNLATGGDVLHGAALDAALARVQAYCEADPRQDFFNAALRLLRTLQKGQQSDG
;
A
#
# COMPACT_ATOMS: atom_id res chain seq x y z
N MET A 1 -38.95 -16.78 63.45
CA MET A 1 -38.91 -15.40 62.91
C MET A 1 -38.09 -15.43 61.62
N HIS A 2 -38.57 -14.74 60.59
CA HIS A 2 -38.08 -14.79 59.21
C HIS A 2 -36.61 -14.37 59.07
N ASP A 3 -35.86 -15.05 58.20
CA ASP A 3 -34.82 -14.36 57.43
C ASP A 3 -34.98 -14.69 55.93
N ARG A 4 -35.19 -13.62 55.16
CA ARG A 4 -35.65 -13.57 53.78
C ARG A 4 -34.62 -12.69 53.07
N SER A 5 -33.49 -13.23 52.62
CA SER A 5 -32.43 -12.34 52.10
C SER A 5 -31.37 -12.97 51.17
N ARG A 6 -31.64 -14.07 50.46
CA ARG A 6 -30.58 -14.75 49.66
C ARG A 6 -30.84 -15.05 48.18
N THR A 7 -31.75 -14.33 47.53
CA THR A 7 -32.06 -14.54 46.09
C THR A 7 -31.86 -13.31 45.19
N GLY A 8 -31.27 -12.21 45.70
CA GLY A 8 -31.11 -10.97 44.92
C GLY A 8 -29.75 -10.80 44.20
N ALA A 9 -28.67 -11.38 44.71
CA ALA A 9 -27.32 -11.04 44.25
C ALA A 9 -26.86 -11.79 42.99
N SER A 10 -27.38 -13.00 42.73
CA SER A 10 -26.91 -13.85 41.63
C SER A 10 -27.46 -13.45 40.26
N GLY A 11 -28.65 -12.85 40.20
CA GLY A 11 -29.26 -12.42 38.93
C GLY A 11 -28.59 -11.19 38.31
N ALA A 12 -28.14 -10.25 39.14
CA ALA A 12 -27.51 -9.01 38.69
C ALA A 12 -26.12 -9.25 38.06
N ILE A 13 -25.36 -10.21 38.59
CA ILE A 13 -24.02 -10.55 38.09
C ILE A 13 -24.10 -11.22 36.71
N VAL A 14 -25.05 -12.15 36.53
CA VAL A 14 -25.26 -12.81 35.22
C VAL A 14 -25.74 -11.82 34.17
N LEU A 15 -26.61 -10.88 34.54
CA LEU A 15 -27.10 -9.84 33.63
C LEU A 15 -25.98 -8.87 33.21
N MET A 16 -25.08 -8.48 34.13
CA MET A 16 -23.92 -7.64 33.78
C MET A 16 -22.93 -8.36 32.86
N LEU A 17 -22.72 -9.67 33.04
CA LEU A 17 -21.84 -10.46 32.17
C LEU A 17 -22.40 -10.58 30.74
N VAL A 18 -23.71 -10.77 30.57
CA VAL A 18 -24.34 -10.84 29.24
C VAL A 18 -24.30 -9.47 28.53
N LEU A 19 -24.46 -8.36 29.25
CA LEU A 19 -24.33 -7.01 28.70
C LEU A 19 -22.88 -6.67 28.28
N ALA A 20 -21.88 -7.19 28.99
CA ALA A 20 -20.47 -6.98 28.64
C ALA A 20 -20.04 -7.77 27.38
N LEU A 21 -20.62 -8.96 27.14
CA LEU A 21 -20.30 -9.76 25.94
C LEU A 21 -21.01 -9.28 24.66
N GLY A 22 -22.08 -8.49 24.77
CA GLY A 22 -22.78 -7.92 23.61
C GLY A 22 -22.08 -6.72 22.96
N ALA A 23 -21.15 -6.07 23.67
CA ALA A 23 -20.47 -4.85 23.20
C ALA A 23 -19.31 -5.13 22.22
N SER A 24 -18.85 -6.37 22.09
CA SER A 24 -17.70 -6.73 21.25
C SER A 24 -18.05 -7.08 19.80
N ALA A 25 -19.33 -7.22 19.46
CA ALA A 25 -19.76 -7.60 18.10
C ALA A 25 -19.88 -6.43 17.13
N ALA A 26 -19.66 -5.19 17.60
CA ALA A 26 -19.80 -3.97 16.80
C ALA A 26 -18.46 -3.34 16.39
N TRP A 27 -17.40 -4.14 16.24
CA TRP A 27 -16.32 -3.77 15.33
C TRP A 27 -16.82 -3.94 13.90
N GLY A 28 -17.81 -3.13 13.50
CA GLY A 28 -18.07 -2.91 12.09
C GLY A 28 -16.75 -2.46 11.46
N GLN A 29 -16.39 -3.00 10.29
CA GLN A 29 -15.27 -2.50 9.51
C GLN A 29 -15.35 -0.98 9.50
N ALA A 30 -14.44 -0.30 10.20
CA ALA A 30 -14.26 1.12 10.03
C ALA A 30 -14.08 1.34 8.52
N PRO A 31 -14.78 2.31 7.91
CA PRO A 31 -14.65 2.57 6.49
C PRO A 31 -13.15 2.71 6.21
N SER A 32 -12.61 1.86 5.33
CA SER A 32 -11.20 1.93 4.96
C SER A 32 -10.92 3.36 4.52
N ALA A 33 -10.03 4.06 5.22
CA ALA A 33 -9.70 5.45 4.89
C ALA A 33 -9.43 5.53 3.38
N ALA A 34 -10.06 6.51 2.71
CA ALA A 34 -9.82 6.72 1.29
C ALA A 34 -8.33 6.96 1.09
N LEU A 35 -7.69 6.08 0.31
CA LEU A 35 -6.29 6.21 -0.04
C LEU A 35 -6.18 7.14 -1.27
N TRP A 36 -5.26 8.10 -1.20
CA TRP A 36 -5.06 9.09 -2.24
C TRP A 36 -3.67 8.97 -2.85
N GLY A 37 -3.56 9.32 -4.13
CA GLY A 37 -2.30 9.37 -4.87
C GLY A 37 -2.16 8.30 -5.95
N TYR A 38 -1.20 8.50 -6.84
CA TYR A 38 -0.99 7.63 -8.00
C TYR A 38 -0.44 6.24 -7.64
N GLY A 39 0.24 6.12 -6.51
CA GLY A 39 0.75 4.83 -6.02
C GLY A 39 -0.34 3.80 -5.73
N VAL A 40 -1.54 4.22 -5.35
CA VAL A 40 -2.62 3.30 -4.97
C VAL A 40 -3.57 2.98 -6.14
N LYS A 41 -3.34 3.59 -7.31
CA LYS A 41 -4.06 3.25 -8.54
C LYS A 41 -3.61 1.88 -9.06
N PRO A 42 -4.51 1.12 -9.69
CA PRO A 42 -4.16 -0.17 -10.28
C PRO A 42 -3.18 0.01 -11.43
N CYS A 43 -2.27 -0.95 -11.58
CA CYS A 43 -1.30 -1.02 -12.67
C CYS A 43 -1.96 -0.91 -14.05
N GLY A 44 -3.18 -1.42 -14.24
CA GLY A 44 -3.92 -1.29 -15.48
C GLY A 44 -4.15 0.17 -15.92
N GLU A 45 -4.38 1.09 -14.98
CA GLU A 45 -4.51 2.53 -15.29
C GLU A 45 -3.16 3.13 -15.71
N PHE A 46 -2.06 2.73 -15.07
CA PHE A 46 -0.72 3.13 -15.50
C PHE A 46 -0.39 2.61 -16.90
N LEU A 47 -0.67 1.33 -17.19
CA LEU A 47 -0.41 0.71 -18.48
C LEU A 47 -1.20 1.36 -19.62
N ALA A 48 -2.39 1.90 -19.34
CA ALA A 48 -3.20 2.60 -20.33
C ALA A 48 -2.57 3.92 -20.80
N VAL A 49 -1.72 4.54 -19.97
CA VAL A 49 -1.10 5.85 -20.23
C VAL A 49 0.42 5.76 -20.44
N ALA A 50 1.03 4.61 -20.14
CA ALA A 50 2.46 4.39 -20.27
C ALA A 50 2.90 4.47 -21.74
N PRO A 51 4.03 5.16 -22.05
CA PRO A 51 4.56 5.19 -23.40
C PRO A 51 4.96 3.78 -23.83
N GLY A 52 4.67 3.44 -25.09
CA GLY A 52 5.21 2.23 -25.69
C GLY A 52 6.75 2.28 -25.75
N ALA A 53 7.41 1.13 -25.87
CA ALA A 53 8.87 1.01 -25.82
C ALA A 53 9.67 1.90 -26.80
N ALA A 54 9.02 2.40 -27.86
CA ALA A 54 9.63 3.28 -28.87
C ALA A 54 9.19 4.75 -28.77
N ALA A 55 8.30 5.10 -27.83
CA ALA A 55 7.75 6.45 -27.70
C ALA A 55 8.61 7.30 -26.74
N PRO A 56 9.02 8.52 -27.13
CA PRO A 56 9.69 9.44 -26.23
C PRO A 56 8.79 9.83 -25.06
N THR A 57 9.32 9.85 -23.84
CA THR A 57 8.61 10.33 -22.63
C THR A 57 8.05 11.75 -22.78
N ALA A 58 8.67 12.59 -23.62
CA ALA A 58 8.21 13.95 -23.91
C ALA A 58 6.85 14.01 -24.64
N LEU A 59 6.41 12.89 -25.23
CA LEU A 59 5.11 12.73 -25.88
C LEU A 59 4.14 11.91 -25.02
N ALA A 60 4.48 11.63 -23.77
CA ALA A 60 3.65 10.84 -22.89
C ALA A 60 2.37 11.61 -22.51
N ASP A 61 1.31 10.84 -22.27
CA ASP A 61 0.04 11.36 -21.77
C ASP A 61 0.27 12.16 -20.46
N PRO A 62 -0.41 13.30 -20.24
CA PRO A 62 -0.32 14.04 -18.98
C PRO A 62 -0.51 13.18 -17.73
N GLU A 63 -1.36 12.15 -17.79
CA GLU A 63 -1.56 11.22 -16.68
C GLU A 63 -0.31 10.39 -16.37
N TYR A 64 0.49 10.03 -17.39
CA TYR A 64 1.77 9.35 -17.17
C TYR A 64 2.74 10.22 -16.38
N LEU A 65 2.73 11.54 -16.59
CA LEU A 65 3.60 12.47 -15.86
C LEU A 65 3.33 12.41 -14.36
N HIS A 66 2.07 12.26 -13.95
CA HIS A 66 1.72 12.13 -12.54
C HIS A 66 2.19 10.82 -11.91
N TYR A 67 2.16 9.69 -12.64
CA TYR A 67 2.80 8.45 -12.19
C TYR A 67 4.32 8.61 -12.06
N ARG A 68 4.97 9.28 -13.03
CA ARG A 68 6.41 9.56 -12.99
C ARG A 68 6.79 10.44 -11.80
N GLU A 69 6.04 11.51 -11.56
CA GLU A 69 6.27 12.44 -10.45
C GLU A 69 6.07 11.77 -9.09
N TRP A 70 5.01 10.96 -8.96
CA TRP A 70 4.78 10.19 -7.74
C TRP A 70 5.93 9.20 -7.50
N PHE A 71 6.40 8.49 -8.53
CA PHE A 71 7.53 7.57 -8.42
C PHE A 71 8.83 8.31 -8.08
N ALA A 72 9.10 9.46 -8.71
CA ALA A 72 10.24 10.31 -8.36
C ALA A 72 10.20 10.74 -6.89
N GLY A 73 9.02 11.10 -6.37
CA GLY A 73 8.81 11.43 -4.97
C GLY A 73 9.14 10.26 -4.03
N LEU A 74 8.68 9.05 -4.37
CA LEU A 74 9.00 7.82 -3.62
C LEU A 74 10.52 7.60 -3.57
N ILE A 75 11.21 7.65 -4.71
CA ILE A 75 12.66 7.46 -4.79
C ILE A 75 13.41 8.53 -4.00
N SER A 76 12.99 9.79 -4.12
CA SER A 76 13.60 10.90 -3.39
C SER A 76 13.48 10.73 -1.88
N GLY A 77 12.29 10.36 -1.39
CA GLY A 77 12.06 10.09 0.03
C GLY A 77 12.87 8.90 0.55
N LEU A 78 13.00 7.84 -0.26
CA LEU A 78 13.82 6.69 0.10
C LEU A 78 15.30 7.03 0.13
N ASN A 79 15.82 7.74 -0.88
CA ASN A 79 17.20 8.18 -0.90
C ASN A 79 17.56 9.02 0.33
N LEU A 80 16.65 9.91 0.74
CA LEU A 80 16.80 10.70 1.97
C LEU A 80 16.81 9.82 3.21
N ALA A 81 15.90 8.85 3.31
CA ALA A 81 15.77 7.96 4.47
C ALA A 81 16.93 6.97 4.61
N THR A 82 17.49 6.48 3.50
CA THR A 82 18.58 5.49 3.50
C THR A 82 19.97 6.12 3.37
N GLY A 83 20.06 7.41 3.03
CA GLY A 83 21.32 8.10 2.81
C GLY A 83 22.09 7.62 1.56
N GLY A 84 21.40 7.02 0.59
CA GLY A 84 22.03 6.44 -0.60
C GLY A 84 21.07 6.29 -1.77
N ASP A 85 21.61 6.08 -2.97
CA ASP A 85 20.83 5.92 -4.19
C ASP A 85 20.19 4.52 -4.27
N VAL A 86 18.89 4.44 -4.04
CA VAL A 86 18.12 3.18 -4.09
C VAL A 86 17.88 2.66 -5.51
N LEU A 87 18.17 3.46 -6.53
CA LEU A 87 18.15 3.02 -7.93
C LEU A 87 19.50 2.50 -8.42
N HIS A 88 20.57 2.62 -7.61
CA HIS A 88 21.92 2.14 -7.91
C HIS A 88 22.44 2.63 -9.27
N GLY A 89 22.30 3.92 -9.55
CA GLY A 89 22.73 4.58 -10.78
C GLY A 89 21.78 4.43 -11.96
N ALA A 90 20.66 3.72 -11.81
CA ALA A 90 19.66 3.63 -12.88
C ALA A 90 18.90 4.97 -13.04
N ALA A 91 18.73 5.41 -14.28
CA ALA A 91 17.89 6.55 -14.60
C ALA A 91 16.42 6.29 -14.23
N LEU A 92 15.70 7.33 -13.82
CA LEU A 92 14.29 7.23 -13.38
C LEU A 92 13.39 6.57 -14.44
N ASP A 93 13.52 6.97 -15.70
CA ASP A 93 12.71 6.40 -16.79
C ASP A 93 13.04 4.92 -17.06
N ALA A 94 14.31 4.53 -16.91
CA ALA A 94 14.71 3.13 -17.02
C ALA A 94 14.16 2.29 -15.85
N ALA A 95 14.08 2.87 -14.65
CA ALA A 95 13.42 2.26 -13.51
C ALA A 95 11.90 2.12 -13.75
N LEU A 96 11.24 3.16 -14.29
CA LEU A 96 9.82 3.11 -14.65
C LEU A 96 9.50 2.05 -15.70
N ALA A 97 10.37 1.87 -16.70
CA ALA A 97 10.21 0.78 -17.68
C ALA A 97 10.22 -0.60 -17.00
N ARG A 98 11.02 -0.79 -15.93
CA ARG A 98 10.98 -2.03 -15.14
C ARG A 98 9.71 -2.14 -14.29
N VAL A 99 9.21 -1.02 -13.74
CA VAL A 99 7.91 -0.98 -13.06
C VAL A 99 6.79 -1.37 -14.02
N GLN A 100 6.83 -0.88 -15.26
CA GLN A 100 5.91 -1.26 -16.33
C GLN A 100 5.91 -2.76 -16.58
N ALA A 101 7.08 -3.40 -16.70
CA ALA A 101 7.17 -4.85 -16.84
C ALA A 101 6.54 -5.60 -15.63
N TYR A 102 6.69 -5.07 -14.41
CA TYR A 102 6.00 -5.65 -13.25
C TYR A 102 4.48 -5.45 -13.27
N CYS A 103 4.01 -4.31 -13.79
CA CYS A 103 2.59 -4.05 -13.98
C CYS A 103 1.98 -4.92 -15.09
N GLU A 104 2.71 -5.18 -16.18
CA GLU A 104 2.28 -6.10 -17.24
C GLU A 104 2.07 -7.53 -16.71
N ALA A 105 2.89 -7.96 -15.74
CA ALA A 105 2.79 -9.27 -15.12
C ALA A 105 1.55 -9.44 -14.22
N ASP A 106 1.05 -8.35 -13.61
CA ASP A 106 -0.20 -8.36 -12.85
C ASP A 106 -0.89 -6.97 -12.91
N PRO A 107 -1.78 -6.72 -13.88
CA PRO A 107 -2.41 -5.42 -14.05
C PRO A 107 -3.35 -5.01 -12.90
N ARG A 108 -3.69 -5.95 -11.99
CA ARG A 108 -4.63 -5.70 -10.88
C ARG A 108 -3.95 -5.19 -9.62
N GLN A 109 -2.64 -5.41 -9.47
CA GLN A 109 -1.90 -4.88 -8.32
C GLN A 109 -1.80 -3.36 -8.42
N ASP A 110 -1.61 -2.68 -7.29
CA ASP A 110 -1.35 -1.24 -7.29
C ASP A 110 0.08 -0.90 -7.75
N PHE A 111 0.22 0.31 -8.29
CA PHE A 111 1.48 0.82 -8.83
C PHE A 111 2.60 0.88 -7.78
N PHE A 112 2.26 1.20 -6.52
CA PHE A 112 3.20 1.22 -5.41
C PHE A 112 3.81 -0.16 -5.15
N ASN A 113 3.01 -1.22 -5.17
CA ASN A 113 3.50 -2.59 -5.02
C ASN A 113 4.40 -3.02 -6.18
N ALA A 114 4.15 -2.54 -7.40
CA ALA A 114 5.05 -2.73 -8.54
C ALA A 114 6.41 -2.02 -8.32
N ALA A 115 6.37 -0.77 -7.87
CA ALA A 115 7.57 0.01 -7.52
C ALA A 115 8.37 -0.64 -6.39
N LEU A 116 7.72 -1.11 -5.33
CA LEU A 116 8.41 -1.84 -4.24
C LEU A 116 9.02 -3.15 -4.71
N ARG A 117 8.41 -3.85 -5.68
CA ARG A 117 8.98 -5.07 -6.25
C ARG A 117 10.30 -4.78 -6.97
N LEU A 118 10.37 -3.68 -7.72
CA LEU A 118 11.63 -3.20 -8.31
C LEU A 118 12.69 -2.98 -7.23
N LEU A 119 12.37 -2.17 -6.21
CA LEU A 119 13.33 -1.79 -5.17
C LEU A 119 13.87 -3.01 -4.40
N ARG A 120 13.00 -3.95 -4.04
CA ARG A 120 13.43 -5.22 -3.40
C ARG A 120 14.34 -6.06 -4.29
N THR A 121 14.11 -6.04 -5.59
CA THR A 121 14.94 -6.80 -6.55
C THR A 121 16.33 -6.18 -6.68
N LEU A 122 16.40 -4.85 -6.74
CA LEU A 122 17.67 -4.11 -6.75
C LEU A 122 18.49 -4.37 -5.48
N GLN A 123 17.85 -4.28 -4.31
CA GLN A 123 18.50 -4.55 -3.02
C GLN A 123 19.06 -5.98 -2.91
N LYS A 124 18.38 -6.96 -3.50
CA LYS A 124 18.86 -8.36 -3.53
C LYS A 124 20.03 -8.54 -4.48
N GLY A 125 20.00 -7.90 -5.64
CA GLY A 125 21.11 -7.95 -6.61
C GLY A 125 22.41 -7.41 -6.00
N GLN A 126 22.33 -6.28 -5.29
CA GLN A 126 23.49 -5.66 -4.64
C GLN A 126 24.14 -6.53 -3.55
N GLN A 127 23.34 -7.27 -2.78
CA GLN A 127 23.86 -8.19 -1.76
C GLN A 127 24.60 -9.40 -2.36
N SER A 128 24.41 -9.69 -3.65
CA SER A 128 25.09 -10.79 -4.33
C SER A 128 26.44 -10.37 -4.95
N ASP A 129 26.70 -9.07 -5.07
CA ASP A 129 27.87 -8.50 -5.76
C ASP A 129 28.95 -7.97 -4.79
N GLY A 130 28.75 -8.12 -3.47
CA GLY A 130 29.69 -7.71 -2.41
C GLY A 130 30.11 -8.88 -1.54
#